data_AF-A0A2R5EN86-F1
#
_entry.id   AF-A0A2R5EN86-F1
#
_cell.length_a   1.000
_cell.length_b   1.000
_cell.length_c   1.000
_cell.angle_alpha   90.00
_cell.angle_beta   90.00
_cell.angle_gamma   90.00
#
_symmetry.space_group_name_H-M   'P 1'
#
loop_
_entity.id
_entity.type
_entity.pdbx_description
1 polymer ?
#
loop_
_entity_poly.entity_id
_entity_poly.type
_entity_poly.pdbx_seq_one_letter_code
_entity_poly.pdbx_strand_id
1 'polypeptide(L)'
;MSRQIHGRTSFDRPPYLSGVARPSLRVQFHAPVRYENIRGPFQFSFQLEAPAIVWGRDGRCWAFLHDFDPRSVQIILERCREATYARRGMAACPFGVDQRRGA
;
A
#
# COMPACT_ATOMS: atom_id res chain seq x y z
N MET A 1 17.06 19.16 -5.31
CA MET A 1 17.35 18.36 -4.10
C MET A 1 16.07 17.65 -3.66
N SER A 2 15.81 16.45 -4.17
CA SER A 2 14.61 15.68 -3.81
C SER A 2 14.84 14.95 -2.48
N ARG A 3 14.19 15.42 -1.40
CA ARG A 3 14.06 14.65 -0.16
C ARG A 3 13.20 13.43 -0.45
N GLN A 4 13.85 12.28 -0.58
CA GLN A 4 13.22 10.97 -0.63
C GLN A 4 12.48 10.77 0.70
N ILE A 5 11.15 10.77 0.68
CA ILE A 5 10.31 10.46 1.84
C ILE A 5 10.36 8.93 2.00
N HIS A 6 11.48 8.39 2.49
CA HIS A 6 11.49 7.08 3.11
C HIS A 6 10.91 7.30 4.49
N GLY A 7 9.59 7.16 4.60
CA GLY A 7 8.92 7.14 5.89
C GLY A 7 9.59 6.05 6.71
N ARG A 8 10.27 6.45 7.79
CA ARG A 8 10.83 5.59 8.85
C ARG A 8 9.71 4.70 9.39
N THR A 9 9.40 3.65 8.66
CA THR A 9 8.46 2.63 9.11
C THR A 9 9.30 1.47 9.56
N SER A 10 8.85 0.77 10.59
CA SER A 10 9.57 -0.36 11.20
C SER A 10 9.96 -1.45 10.19
N PHE A 11 9.48 -1.37 8.94
CA PHE A 11 9.82 -2.22 7.79
C PHE A 11 11.26 -1.99 7.29
N ASP A 12 11.80 -0.78 7.46
CA ASP A 12 13.07 -0.34 6.85
C ASP A 12 14.32 -1.04 7.39
N ARG A 13 14.29 -1.55 8.62
CA ARG A 13 15.36 -2.32 9.26
C ARG A 13 14.87 -2.78 10.63
N PRO A 14 15.04 -4.04 11.06
CA PRO A 14 15.04 -4.31 12.50
C PRO A 14 16.29 -3.60 13.06
N PRO A 15 16.15 -2.59 13.92
CA PRO A 15 17.31 -2.05 14.61
C PRO A 15 17.74 -3.11 15.63
N TYR A 16 18.81 -3.84 15.32
CA TYR A 16 19.50 -4.73 16.28
C TYR A 16 20.27 -3.93 17.35
N LEU A 17 19.97 -2.64 17.52
CA LEU A 17 20.55 -1.78 18.52
C LEU A 17 19.81 -2.01 19.84
N SER A 18 20.53 -2.50 20.85
CA SER A 18 20.05 -2.61 22.23
C SER A 18 19.36 -1.31 22.66
N GLY A 19 18.06 -1.40 22.98
CA GLY A 19 17.24 -0.27 23.43
C GLY A 19 16.16 0.20 22.44
N VAL A 20 16.14 -0.32 21.20
CA VAL A 20 15.05 -0.03 20.25
C VAL A 20 13.96 -1.10 20.34
N ALA A 21 12.69 -0.66 20.36
CA ALA A 21 11.53 -1.53 20.51
C ALA A 21 11.64 -2.76 19.59
N ARG A 22 11.56 -3.96 20.18
CA ARG A 22 11.63 -5.24 19.45
C ARG A 22 10.66 -5.19 18.27
N PRO A 23 11.00 -5.77 17.10
CA PRO A 23 10.06 -5.85 16.00
C PRO A 23 8.80 -6.52 16.53
N SER A 24 7.70 -5.75 16.61
CA SER A 24 6.40 -6.28 16.99
C SER A 24 6.12 -7.46 16.06
N LEU A 25 5.79 -8.63 16.62
CA LEU A 25 5.47 -9.83 15.86
C LEU A 25 4.54 -9.46 14.69
N ARG A 26 5.07 -9.58 13.47
CA ARG A 26 4.34 -9.28 12.25
C ARG A 26 3.60 -10.53 11.80
N VAL A 27 2.36 -10.35 11.38
CA VAL A 27 1.50 -11.41 10.88
C VAL A 27 1.51 -11.34 9.36
N GLN A 28 2.13 -12.34 8.73
CA GLN A 28 1.99 -12.57 7.30
C GLN A 28 0.68 -13.34 7.06
N PHE A 29 -0.12 -12.84 6.13
CA PHE A 29 -1.28 -13.55 5.61
C PHE A 29 -0.89 -14.25 4.31
N HIS A 30 -1.40 -15.45 4.11
CA HIS A 30 -1.17 -16.27 2.92
C HIS A 30 -2.46 -16.44 2.13
N ALA A 31 -2.32 -16.78 0.84
CA ALA A 31 -3.43 -16.89 -0.08
C ALA A 31 -4.54 -17.87 0.38
N PRO A 32 -5.82 -17.57 0.05
CA PRO A 32 -6.31 -16.33 -0.56
C PRO A 32 -6.59 -15.26 0.50
N VAL A 33 -5.93 -14.11 0.39
CA VAL A 33 -6.18 -12.95 1.25
C VAL A 33 -7.30 -12.11 0.65
N ARG A 34 -8.29 -11.75 1.47
CA ARG A 34 -9.41 -10.91 1.03
C ARG A 34 -9.23 -9.46 1.47
N TYR A 35 -9.82 -8.53 0.74
CA TYR A 35 -9.78 -7.11 1.06
C TYR A 35 -10.36 -6.83 2.46
N GLU A 36 -11.35 -7.61 2.90
CA GLU A 36 -11.95 -7.47 4.23
C GLU A 36 -10.98 -7.82 5.37
N ASN A 37 -9.86 -8.50 5.09
CA ASN A 37 -8.79 -8.71 6.06
C ASN A 37 -8.00 -7.42 6.36
N ILE A 38 -8.01 -6.46 5.44
CA ILE A 38 -7.38 -5.16 5.62
C ILE A 38 -8.26 -4.31 6.54
N ARG A 39 -7.74 -4.01 7.73
CA ARG A 39 -8.40 -3.17 8.72
C ARG A 39 -7.71 -1.80 8.76
N GLY A 40 -8.39 -0.79 8.21
CA GLY A 40 -7.91 0.59 8.17
C GLY A 40 -7.04 0.89 6.93
N PRO A 41 -6.28 2.00 6.96
CA PRO A 41 -5.37 2.36 5.87
C PRO A 41 -4.32 1.28 5.62
N PHE A 42 -3.91 1.16 4.35
CA PHE A 42 -2.83 0.29 3.92
C PHE A 42 -1.81 1.06 3.10
N GLN A 43 -0.62 0.47 2.96
CA GLN A 43 0.46 0.99 2.12
C GLN A 43 1.14 -0.13 1.35
N PHE A 44 1.80 0.23 0.24
CA PHE A 44 2.67 -0.68 -0.49
C PHE A 44 4.07 -0.69 0.12
N SER A 45 4.67 -1.88 0.18
CA SER A 45 6.09 -2.10 0.43
C SER A 45 6.70 -2.84 -0.76
N PHE A 46 7.84 -2.37 -1.25
CA PHE A 46 8.61 -2.96 -2.35
C PHE A 46 9.97 -3.49 -1.87
N GLN A 47 10.10 -3.73 -0.57
CA GLN A 47 11.37 -4.11 0.06
C GLN A 47 11.62 -5.63 0.04
N LEU A 48 10.63 -6.42 -0.38
CA LEU A 48 10.68 -7.87 -0.49
C LEU A 48 10.75 -8.30 -1.96
N GLU A 49 10.83 -9.61 -2.21
CA GLU A 49 10.87 -10.21 -3.55
C GLU A 49 9.68 -9.83 -4.45
N ALA A 50 8.54 -9.48 -3.84
CA ALA A 50 7.33 -9.05 -4.54
C ALA A 50 6.67 -7.87 -3.81
N PRO A 51 5.85 -7.05 -4.51
CA PRO A 51 5.06 -6.00 -3.89
C PRO A 51 4.18 -6.56 -2.77
N ALA A 52 4.27 -5.96 -1.60
CA ALA A 52 3.49 -6.34 -0.42
C ALA A 52 2.55 -5.22 0.00
N ILE A 53 1.39 -5.61 0.52
CA ILE A 53 0.43 -4.72 1.15
C ILE A 53 0.60 -4.84 2.66
N VAL A 54 0.78 -3.70 3.33
CA VAL A 54 1.00 -3.61 4.77
C VAL A 54 -0.13 -2.79 5.40
N TRP A 55 -0.70 -3.29 6.48
CA TRP A 55 -1.81 -2.63 7.19
C TRP A 55 -1.77 -2.88 8.70
N GLY A 56 -2.73 -2.26 9.40
CA GLY A 56 -2.82 -2.29 10.85
C GLY A 56 -1.82 -1.35 11.52
N ARG A 57 -1.95 -1.21 12.84
CA ARG A 57 -1.07 -0.36 13.65
C ARG A 57 0.39 -0.76 13.45
N ASP A 58 1.23 0.22 13.10
CA ASP A 58 2.67 0.06 12.88
C ASP A 58 3.06 -0.99 11.82
N GLY A 59 2.16 -1.30 10.89
CA GLY A 59 2.38 -2.29 9.84
C GLY A 59 2.51 -3.72 10.37
N ARG A 60 1.73 -4.04 11.40
CA ARG A 60 1.72 -5.35 12.05
C ARG A 60 1.25 -6.48 11.12
N CYS A 61 0.39 -6.20 10.15
CA CYS A 61 -0.15 -7.20 9.23
C CYS A 61 0.35 -6.92 7.81
N TRP A 62 0.65 -7.98 7.06
CA TRP A 62 1.05 -7.85 5.67
C TRP A 62 0.77 -9.11 4.85
N ALA A 63 0.73 -8.97 3.52
CA ALA A 63 0.62 -10.05 2.55
C ALA A 63 1.24 -9.61 1.22
N PHE A 64 1.69 -10.54 0.37
CA PHE A 64 2.07 -10.18 -0.98
C PHE A 64 0.84 -9.82 -1.81
N LEU A 65 0.99 -8.92 -2.78
CA LEU A 65 -0.10 -8.53 -3.67
C LEU A 65 -0.69 -9.73 -4.42
N HIS A 66 0.16 -10.71 -4.76
CA HIS A 66 -0.27 -11.94 -5.45
C HIS A 66 -0.98 -12.95 -4.54
N ASP A 67 -0.90 -12.80 -3.21
CA ASP A 67 -1.64 -13.64 -2.27
C ASP A 67 -3.12 -13.23 -2.17
N PHE A 68 -3.48 -12.05 -2.66
CA PHE A 68 -4.86 -11.58 -2.65
C PHE A 68 -5.70 -12.25 -3.72
N ASP A 69 -6.98 -12.50 -3.40
CA ASP A 69 -7.92 -12.96 -4.42
C ASP A 69 -8.10 -11.90 -5.54
N PRO A 70 -8.54 -12.30 -6.74
CA PRO A 70 -8.65 -11.39 -7.88
C PRO A 70 -9.54 -10.16 -7.63
N ARG A 71 -10.64 -10.32 -6.89
CA ARG A 71 -11.53 -9.19 -6.55
C ARG A 71 -10.81 -8.22 -5.63
N SER A 72 -10.07 -8.73 -4.66
CA SER A 72 -9.29 -7.93 -3.72
C SER A 72 -8.18 -7.15 -4.41
N VAL A 73 -7.48 -7.75 -5.36
CA VAL A 73 -6.49 -7.05 -6.20
C VAL A 73 -7.14 -5.89 -6.98
N GLN A 74 -8.29 -6.12 -7.61
CA GLN A 74 -9.02 -5.07 -8.33
C GLN A 74 -9.38 -3.89 -7.42
N ILE A 75 -9.92 -4.15 -6.22
CA ILE A 75 -10.28 -3.10 -5.26
C ILE A 75 -9.03 -2.31 -4.85
N ILE A 76 -7.91 -2.97 -4.55
CA ILE A 76 -6.68 -2.31 -4.14
C ILE A 76 -6.16 -1.39 -5.26
N LEU A 77 -6.15 -1.86 -6.50
CA LEU A 77 -5.72 -1.08 -7.66
C LEU A 77 -6.66 0.11 -7.92
N GLU A 78 -7.96 -0.06 -7.72
CA GLU A 78 -8.94 1.02 -7.83
C GLU A 78 -8.69 2.11 -6.78
N ARG A 79 -8.39 1.73 -5.52
CA ARG A 79 -7.97 2.70 -4.49
C ARG A 79 -6.69 3.44 -4.86
N CYS A 80 -5.73 2.77 -5.51
CA CYS A 80 -4.53 3.43 -6.03
C CYS A 80 -4.85 4.43 -7.14
N ARG A 81 -5.81 4.09 -8.01
CA ARG A 81 -6.30 4.97 -9.07
C ARG A 81 -6.94 6.23 -8.46
N GLU A 82 -7.85 6.06 -7.50
CA GLU A 82 -8.48 7.15 -6.74
C GLU A 82 -7.42 8.06 -6.07
N ALA A 83 -6.45 7.46 -5.36
CA ALA A 83 -5.39 8.21 -4.69
C ALA A 83 -4.47 8.96 -5.67
N THR A 84 -4.24 8.40 -6.86
CA THR A 84 -3.46 9.05 -7.92
C THR A 84 -4.23 10.23 -8.52
N TYR A 85 -5.53 10.04 -8.78
CA TYR A 85 -6.42 11.11 -9.24
C TYR A 85 -6.50 12.25 -8.22
N ALA A 86 -6.66 11.94 -6.93
CA ALA A 86 -6.69 12.94 -5.87
C ALA A 86 -5.38 13.77 -5.79
N ARG A 87 -4.22 13.16 -6.04
CA ARG A 87 -2.91 13.85 -6.01
C ARG A 87 -2.63 14.67 -7.27
N ARG A 88 -3.04 14.19 -8.45
CA ARG A 88 -2.65 14.77 -9.75
C ARG A 88 -3.79 15.53 -10.44
N GLY A 89 -5.02 15.47 -9.92
CA GLY A 89 -6.20 16.07 -10.54
C GLY A 89 -6.41 15.57 -11.98
N MET A 90 -6.84 16.46 -12.87
CA MET A 90 -7.04 16.15 -14.30
C MET A 90 -5.79 15.64 -15.02
N ALA A 91 -4.59 16.01 -14.56
CA ALA A 91 -3.33 15.52 -15.14
C ALA A 91 -3.08 14.01 -14.85
N ALA A 92 -3.89 13.37 -14.00
CA ALA A 92 -3.87 11.93 -13.79
C ALA A 92 -4.39 11.12 -14.98
N CYS A 93 -5.18 11.76 -15.87
CA CYS A 93 -5.81 11.12 -17.01
C CYS A 93 -5.33 11.78 -18.31
N PRO A 94 -4.10 11.49 -18.78
CA PRO A 94 -3.60 12.08 -20.03
C PRO A 94 -4.45 11.71 -21.27
N PHE A 95 -5.27 10.67 -21.15
CA PHE A 95 -6.23 10.22 -22.17
C PHE A 95 -7.69 10.34 -21.72
N GLY A 96 -7.96 11.02 -20.61
CA GLY A 96 -9.32 11.24 -20.10
C GLY A 96 -10.04 12.25 -20.98
N VAL A 97 -10.99 11.77 -21.77
CA VAL A 97 -11.88 12.61 -22.59
C VAL A 97 -12.56 13.62 -21.66
N ASP A 98 -12.47 14.88 -22.05
CA ASP A 98 -13.11 16.03 -21.41
C ASP A 98 -14.64 15.87 -21.48
N GLN A 99 -15.23 15.11 -20.56
CA GLN A 99 -16.67 14.86 -20.49
C GLN A 99 -17.41 16.02 -19.79
N ARG A 100 -16.99 17.26 -20.06
CA ARG A 100 -17.68 18.50 -19.65
C ARG A 100 -17.75 19.51 -20.80
N ARG A 101 -18.25 19.08 -21.96
CA ARG A 101 -18.89 19.98 -22.93
C ARG A 101 -20.09 19.27 -23.56
N GLY A 102 -21.26 19.57 -23.04
CA GLY A 102 -22.54 19.04 -23.49
C GLY A 102 -23.66 19.64 -22.67
N ALA A 103 -23.74 20.98 -22.68
CA ALA A 103 -24.95 21.74 -22.39
C ALA A 103 -25.54 22.15 -23.74
#